data_AF-A0AA39MKT7-F1
#
_entry.id   AF-A0AA39MKT7-F1
#
_cell.length_a   1.000
_cell.length_b   1.000
_cell.length_c   1.000
_cell.angle_alpha   90.00
_cell.angle_beta   90.00
_cell.angle_gamma   90.00
#
_symmetry.space_group_name_H-M   'P 1'
#
loop_
_entity.id
_entity.type
_entity.pdbx_description
1 polymer ?
#
loop_
_entity_poly.entity_id
_entity_poly.type
_entity_poly.pdbx_seq_one_letter_code
_entity_poly.pdbx_strand_id
1 'polypeptide(L)'
;AKSLAQKTREAHKAHDLLMACAIALYQQEQQKSVHEKRKGLQTICKVVEIEHRKVTGKSITLNHNTLQNLANGGRSKANFNATKAWLTQAEEKNIVGIVKEYGEWRFPVTHRRLKELVDEVCQTRLGDNFPVGGVGVNY
;
A
#
# COMPACT_ATOMS: atom_id res chain seq x y z
N ALA A 1 -6.35 6.00 21.23
CA ALA A 1 -5.02 5.60 20.70
C ALA A 1 -5.21 4.79 19.42
N LYS A 2 -4.37 4.96 18.39
CA LYS A 2 -4.47 4.17 17.14
C LYS A 2 -4.11 2.70 17.39
N SER A 3 -4.80 1.77 16.71
CA SER A 3 -4.50 0.33 16.78
C SER A 3 -3.12 0.02 16.19
N LEU A 4 -2.51 -1.11 16.58
CA LEU A 4 -1.20 -1.55 16.05
C LEU A 4 -1.25 -1.70 14.52
N ALA A 5 -2.30 -2.32 14.00
CA ALA A 5 -2.51 -2.49 12.55
C ALA A 5 -2.56 -1.14 11.81
N GLN A 6 -3.21 -0.13 12.39
CA GLN A 6 -3.27 1.20 11.79
C GLN A 6 -1.88 1.86 11.76
N LYS A 7 -1.10 1.74 12.83
CA LYS A 7 0.28 2.24 12.89
C LYS A 7 1.17 1.57 11.83
N THR A 8 1.07 0.25 11.67
CA THR A 8 1.81 -0.51 10.64
C THR A 8 1.44 -0.05 9.23
N ARG A 9 0.14 0.14 8.94
CA ARG A 9 -0.31 0.67 7.65
C ARG A 9 0.24 2.07 7.36
N GLU A 10 0.24 2.96 8.35
CA GLU A 10 0.80 4.31 8.23
C GLU A 10 2.31 4.27 7.97
N ALA A 11 3.05 3.38 8.64
CA ALA A 11 4.48 3.20 8.41
C ALA A 11 4.78 2.69 6.98
N HIS A 12 4.01 1.71 6.48
CA HIS A 12 4.15 1.24 5.10
C HIS A 12 3.86 2.34 4.07
N LYS A 13 2.78 3.11 4.27
CA LYS A 13 2.46 4.25 3.39
C LYS A 13 3.58 5.29 3.38
N ALA A 14 4.12 5.63 4.55
CA ALA A 14 5.24 6.57 4.64
C ALA A 14 6.49 6.04 3.90
N HIS A 15 6.80 4.76 4.08
CA HIS A 15 7.90 4.12 3.35
C HIS A 15 7.68 4.13 1.82
N ASP A 16 6.48 3.79 1.35
CA ASP A 16 6.17 3.76 -0.08
C ASP A 16 6.25 5.15 -0.73
N LEU A 17 5.79 6.20 -0.01
CA LEU A 17 5.94 7.59 -0.46
C LEU A 17 7.41 7.99 -0.57
N LEU A 18 8.23 7.64 0.42
CA LEU A 18 9.68 7.90 0.36
C LEU A 18 10.36 7.16 -0.78
N MET A 19 9.95 5.92 -1.03
CA MET A 19 10.45 5.15 -2.16
C MET A 19 10.08 5.82 -3.49
N ALA A 20 8.86 6.34 -3.63
CA ALA A 20 8.44 7.10 -4.81
C ALA A 20 9.29 8.37 -5.01
N CYS A 21 9.59 9.12 -3.93
CA CYS A 21 10.49 10.27 -3.98
C CYS A 21 11.90 9.85 -4.43
N ALA A 22 12.43 8.73 -3.91
CA ALA A 22 13.73 8.21 -4.30
C ALA A 22 13.78 7.80 -5.78
N ILE A 23 12.71 7.21 -6.32
CA ILE A 23 12.59 6.88 -7.75
C ILE A 23 12.62 8.15 -8.59
N ALA A 24 11.83 9.17 -8.25
CA ALA A 24 11.79 10.42 -8.99
C ALA A 24 13.17 11.11 -9.01
N LEU A 25 13.85 11.17 -7.87
CA LEU A 25 15.21 11.72 -7.78
C LEU A 25 16.22 10.90 -8.60
N TYR A 26 16.11 9.58 -8.59
CA TYR A 26 16.99 8.72 -9.40
C TYR A 26 16.77 8.93 -10.90
N GLN A 27 15.52 9.04 -11.34
CA GLN A 27 15.18 9.30 -12.73
C GLN A 27 15.71 10.67 -13.21
N GLN A 28 15.57 11.71 -12.39
CA GLN A 28 16.18 13.02 -12.66
C GLN A 28 17.71 12.95 -12.73
N GLU A 29 18.34 12.19 -11.83
CA GLU A 29 19.79 12.01 -11.83
C GLU A 29 20.29 11.28 -13.10
N GLN A 30 19.50 10.35 -13.64
CA GLN A 30 19.84 9.66 -14.89
C GLN A 30 19.74 10.55 -16.14
N GLN A 31 18.95 11.62 -16.08
CA GLN A 31 18.83 12.59 -17.17
C GLN A 31 20.01 13.57 -17.25
N LYS A 32 20.89 13.59 -16.23
CA LYS A 32 22.08 14.45 -16.23
C LYS A 32 23.05 14.09 -17.35
N SER A 33 23.75 15.10 -17.86
CA SER A 33 24.72 14.95 -18.94
C SER A 33 25.81 13.94 -18.55
N VAL A 34 26.41 13.29 -19.56
CA VAL A 34 27.48 12.29 -19.35
C VAL A 34 28.71 12.90 -18.66
N HIS A 35 28.88 14.22 -18.76
CA HIS A 35 29.98 14.97 -18.17
C HIS A 35 29.78 15.26 -16.67
N GLU A 36 28.56 15.10 -16.16
CA GLU A 36 28.27 15.27 -14.73
C GLU A 36 28.36 13.94 -13.98
N LYS A 37 29.01 13.96 -12.82
CA LYS A 37 29.10 12.78 -11.94
C LYS A 37 27.72 12.46 -11.36
N ARG A 38 27.08 11.43 -11.90
CA ARG A 38 25.78 10.93 -11.44
C ARG A 38 25.91 10.29 -10.05
N LYS A 39 24.92 10.54 -9.19
CA LYS A 39 24.79 9.85 -7.90
C LYS A 39 24.33 8.40 -8.10
N GLY A 40 24.94 7.49 -7.34
CA GLY A 40 24.52 6.09 -7.29
C GLY A 40 23.23 5.89 -6.47
N LEU A 41 22.61 4.73 -6.65
CA LEU A 41 21.36 4.34 -5.96
C LEU A 41 21.47 4.47 -4.42
N GLN A 42 22.55 3.97 -3.82
CA GLN A 42 22.77 4.05 -2.37
C GLN A 42 22.88 5.50 -1.88
N THR A 43 23.52 6.37 -2.66
CA THR A 43 23.64 7.79 -2.32
C THR A 43 22.28 8.47 -2.34
N ILE A 44 21.44 8.15 -3.33
CA ILE A 44 20.09 8.71 -3.44
C ILE A 44 19.21 8.25 -2.28
N CYS A 45 19.23 6.95 -1.92
CA CYS A 45 18.53 6.45 -0.73
C CYS A 45 18.96 7.25 0.51
N LYS A 46 20.26 7.37 0.78
CA LYS A 46 20.78 8.12 1.95
C LYS A 46 20.33 9.59 1.95
N VAL A 47 20.34 10.26 0.80
CA VAL A 47 19.87 11.65 0.69
C VAL A 47 18.40 11.74 1.09
N VAL A 48 17.54 10.87 0.55
CA VAL A 48 16.11 10.84 0.85
C VAL A 48 15.85 10.54 2.34
N GLU A 49 16.58 9.58 2.91
CA GLU A 49 16.48 9.22 4.32
C GLU A 49 16.85 10.40 5.24
N ILE A 50 17.95 11.10 4.91
CA ILE A 50 18.42 12.26 5.67
C ILE A 50 17.40 13.40 5.58
N GLU A 51 16.90 13.72 4.39
CA GLU A 51 15.91 14.79 4.22
C GLU A 51 14.59 14.47 4.94
N HIS A 52 14.11 13.23 4.84
CA HIS A 52 12.91 12.81 5.59
C HIS A 52 13.11 12.91 7.11
N ARG A 53 14.29 12.50 7.60
CA ARG A 53 14.63 12.59 9.02
C ARG A 53 14.68 14.04 9.49
N LYS A 54 15.20 14.97 8.68
CA LYS A 54 15.21 16.41 9.01
C LYS A 54 13.80 16.97 9.14
N VAL A 55 12.90 16.61 8.21
CA VAL A 55 11.52 17.15 8.17
C VAL A 55 10.62 16.51 9.23
N THR A 56 10.68 15.19 9.38
CA THR A 56 9.70 14.43 10.20
C THR A 56 10.27 13.99 11.55
N GLY A 57 11.59 14.05 11.74
CA GLY A 57 12.28 13.51 12.91
C GLY A 57 12.38 11.98 12.94
N LYS A 58 11.71 11.28 12.02
CA LYS A 58 11.64 9.81 11.96
C LYS A 58 12.63 9.25 10.95
N SER A 59 13.34 8.21 11.37
CA SER A 59 14.23 7.45 10.48
C SER A 59 13.46 6.32 9.82
N ILE A 60 13.46 6.30 8.49
CA ILE A 60 12.95 5.20 7.67
C ILE A 60 14.10 4.81 6.74
N THR A 61 14.49 3.55 6.73
CA THR A 61 15.58 3.05 5.88
C THR A 61 15.03 2.52 4.56
N LEU A 62 15.68 2.87 3.45
CA LEU A 62 15.34 2.46 2.10
C LEU A 62 16.38 1.46 1.57
N ASN A 63 15.91 0.41 0.92
CA ASN A 63 16.79 -0.56 0.26
C ASN A 63 17.06 -0.16 -1.20
N HIS A 64 18.33 0.04 -1.53
CA HIS A 64 18.78 0.41 -2.88
C HIS A 64 18.43 -0.63 -3.97
N ASN A 65 18.37 -1.93 -3.63
CA ASN A 65 17.94 -2.97 -4.59
C ASN A 65 16.45 -2.83 -4.91
N THR A 66 15.64 -2.49 -3.91
CA THR A 66 14.22 -2.21 -4.13
C THR A 66 14.04 -0.97 -5.01
N LEU A 67 14.83 0.09 -4.77
CA LEU A 67 14.85 1.28 -5.63
C LEU A 67 15.19 0.92 -7.07
N GLN A 68 16.24 0.13 -7.30
CA GLN A 68 16.63 -0.32 -8.63
C GLN A 68 15.53 -1.11 -9.34
N ASN A 69 14.95 -2.09 -8.64
CA ASN A 69 13.88 -2.93 -9.20
C ASN A 69 12.66 -2.09 -9.59
N LEU A 70 12.26 -1.14 -8.73
CA LEU A 70 11.12 -0.26 -9.01
C LEU A 70 11.43 0.74 -10.14
N ALA A 71 12.63 1.31 -10.17
CA ALA A 71 13.05 2.21 -11.24
C ALA A 71 13.07 1.52 -12.62
N ASN A 72 13.38 0.22 -12.65
CA ASN A 72 13.35 -0.62 -13.86
C ASN A 72 11.94 -1.12 -14.24
N GLY A 73 10.87 -0.61 -13.63
CA GLY A 73 9.49 -0.99 -13.93
C GLY A 73 8.93 -2.14 -13.08
N GLY A 74 9.65 -2.56 -12.03
CA GLY A 74 9.13 -3.48 -11.03
C GLY A 74 7.91 -2.91 -10.29
N ARG A 75 7.12 -3.79 -9.66
CA ARG A 75 5.92 -3.41 -8.90
C ARG A 75 6.11 -3.65 -7.41
N SER A 76 5.59 -2.75 -6.58
CA SER A 76 5.55 -2.96 -5.13
C SER A 76 4.58 -4.10 -4.79
N LYS A 77 4.80 -4.77 -3.64
CA LYS A 77 3.87 -5.78 -3.13
C LYS A 77 2.48 -5.21 -2.90
N ALA A 78 2.39 -3.95 -2.45
CA ALA A 78 1.12 -3.25 -2.25
C ALA A 78 0.36 -3.10 -3.57
N ASN A 79 1.04 -2.65 -4.64
CA ASN A 79 0.42 -2.51 -5.96
C ASN A 79 0.02 -3.86 -6.55
N PHE A 80 0.89 -4.87 -6.44
CA PHE A 80 0.57 -6.22 -6.90
C PHE A 80 -0.64 -6.81 -6.16
N ASN A 81 -0.70 -6.66 -4.84
CA ASN A 81 -1.85 -7.13 -4.06
C ASN A 81 -3.12 -6.33 -4.35
N ALA A 82 -3.01 -5.02 -4.62
CA ALA A 82 -4.15 -4.20 -5.04
C ALA A 82 -4.75 -4.71 -6.37
N THR A 83 -3.93 -5.21 -7.30
CA THR A 83 -4.47 -5.83 -8.55
C THR A 83 -5.24 -7.14 -8.31
N LYS A 84 -5.08 -7.75 -7.14
CA LYS A 84 -5.78 -8.98 -6.75
C LYS A 84 -6.94 -8.73 -5.78
N ALA A 85 -7.18 -7.48 -5.40
CA ALA A 85 -8.22 -7.15 -4.45
C ALA A 85 -9.60 -7.31 -5.09
N TRP A 86 -10.49 -8.04 -4.44
CA TRP A 86 -11.88 -8.15 -4.86
C TRP A 86 -12.63 -6.83 -4.66
N LEU A 87 -12.40 -6.17 -3.52
CA LEU A 87 -13.03 -4.91 -3.16
C LEU A 87 -12.24 -3.73 -3.72
N THR A 88 -12.97 -2.73 -4.21
CA THR A 88 -12.43 -1.40 -4.43
C THR A 88 -12.17 -0.70 -3.09
N GLN A 89 -11.33 0.33 -3.10
CA GLN A 89 -11.04 1.11 -1.88
C GLN A 89 -12.31 1.76 -1.28
N ALA A 90 -13.27 2.12 -2.13
CA ALA A 90 -14.55 2.69 -1.69
C ALA A 90 -15.42 1.64 -1.00
N GLU A 91 -15.52 0.44 -1.56
CA GLU A 91 -16.27 -0.68 -0.98
C GLU A 91 -15.66 -1.16 0.32
N GLU A 92 -14.32 -1.31 0.38
CA GLU A 92 -13.62 -1.64 1.63
C GLU A 92 -13.94 -0.62 2.73
N LYS A 93 -13.92 0.68 2.40
CA LYS A 93 -14.24 1.75 3.35
C LYS A 93 -15.70 1.67 3.84
N ASN A 94 -16.63 1.34 2.94
CA ASN A 94 -18.04 1.17 3.29
C ASN A 94 -18.22 -0.01 4.26
N ILE A 95 -17.68 -1.19 3.92
CA ILE A 95 -17.75 -2.39 4.76
C ILE A 95 -17.13 -2.16 6.14
N VAL A 96 -15.96 -1.50 6.20
CA VAL A 96 -15.34 -1.13 7.49
C VAL A 96 -16.22 -0.16 8.28
N GLY A 97 -16.95 0.75 7.62
CA GLY A 97 -17.93 1.63 8.24
C GLY A 97 -19.05 0.84 8.89
N ILE A 98 -19.70 -0.04 8.13
CA ILE A 98 -20.76 -0.93 8.61
C ILE A 98 -20.27 -1.74 9.82
N VAL A 99 -19.11 -2.39 9.72
CA VAL A 99 -18.56 -3.21 10.82
C VAL A 99 -18.32 -2.38 12.09
N LYS A 100 -17.90 -1.12 11.95
CA LYS A 100 -17.75 -0.21 13.10
C LYS A 100 -19.10 0.12 13.74
N GLU A 101 -20.12 0.44 12.95
CA GLU A 101 -21.47 0.73 13.44
C GLU A 101 -22.03 -0.47 14.23
N TYR A 102 -21.90 -1.68 13.69
CA TYR A 102 -22.26 -2.91 14.41
C TYR A 102 -21.51 -3.06 15.75
N GLY A 103 -20.21 -2.74 15.75
CA GLY A 103 -19.39 -2.73 16.97
C GLY A 103 -19.86 -1.70 18.00
N GLU A 104 -20.26 -0.51 17.56
CA GLU A 104 -20.82 0.55 18.42
C GLU A 104 -22.16 0.11 19.05
N TRP A 105 -22.98 -0.64 18.31
CA TRP A 105 -24.21 -1.23 18.82
C TRP A 105 -24.01 -2.48 19.67
N ARG A 106 -22.75 -2.85 19.96
CA ARG A 106 -22.37 -4.07 20.71
C ARG A 106 -22.83 -5.37 20.05
N PHE A 107 -23.04 -5.36 18.73
CA PHE A 107 -23.31 -6.55 17.94
C PHE A 107 -22.04 -6.94 17.19
N PRO A 108 -21.23 -7.88 17.70
CA PRO A 108 -20.00 -8.28 17.01
C PRO A 108 -20.33 -8.91 15.66
N VAL A 109 -19.75 -8.36 14.59
CA VAL A 109 -19.85 -8.95 13.26
C VAL A 109 -19.05 -10.24 13.23
N THR A 110 -19.73 -11.36 13.00
CA THR A 110 -19.06 -12.65 12.81
C THR A 110 -18.32 -12.67 11.47
N HIS A 111 -17.27 -13.50 11.37
CA HIS A 111 -16.56 -13.67 10.10
C HIS A 111 -17.50 -14.09 8.96
N ARG A 112 -18.50 -14.93 9.25
CA ARG A 112 -19.53 -15.33 8.29
C ARG A 112 -20.32 -14.12 7.78
N ARG A 113 -20.79 -13.25 8.68
CA ARG A 113 -21.54 -12.05 8.29
C ARG A 113 -20.70 -11.06 7.49
N LEU A 114 -19.41 -10.93 7.84
CA LEU A 114 -18.48 -10.14 7.06
C LEU A 114 -18.29 -10.70 5.65
N LYS A 115 -18.13 -12.02 5.51
CA LYS A 115 -18.06 -12.71 4.21
C LYS A 115 -19.32 -12.44 3.38
N GLU A 116 -20.51 -12.64 3.94
CA GLU A 116 -21.78 -12.39 3.27
C GLU A 116 -21.87 -10.95 2.72
N LEU A 117 -21.51 -9.95 3.54
CA LEU A 117 -21.53 -8.55 3.14
C LEU A 117 -20.53 -8.26 2.00
N VAL A 118 -19.33 -8.85 2.08
CA VAL A 118 -18.31 -8.72 1.03
C VAL A 118 -18.79 -9.37 -0.26
N ASP A 119 -19.33 -10.58 -0.18
CA ASP A 119 -19.83 -11.33 -1.34
C ASP A 119 -21.01 -10.62 -2.00
N GLU A 120 -21.95 -10.07 -1.23
CA GLU A 120 -23.08 -9.31 -1.75
C GLU A 120 -22.63 -8.07 -2.54
N VAL A 121 -21.69 -7.31 -1.98
CA VAL A 121 -21.10 -6.15 -2.66
C VAL A 121 -20.37 -6.57 -3.94
N CYS A 122 -19.54 -7.61 -3.87
CA CYS A 122 -18.79 -8.09 -5.02
C CYS A 122 -19.71 -8.65 -6.11
N GLN A 123 -20.70 -9.47 -5.76
CA GLN A 123 -21.66 -10.06 -6.68
C GLN A 123 -22.49 -8.97 -7.37
N THR A 124 -22.93 -7.94 -6.64
CA THR A 124 -23.70 -6.83 -7.21
C THR A 124 -22.90 -6.06 -8.26
N ARG A 125 -21.59 -5.84 -8.02
CA ARG A 125 -20.75 -5.09 -8.97
C ARG A 125 -20.22 -5.95 -10.11
N LEU A 126 -19.76 -7.17 -9.82
CA LEU A 126 -19.02 -8.02 -10.76
C LEU A 126 -19.92 -9.03 -11.49
N GLY A 127 -21.11 -9.31 -10.95
CA GLY A 127 -22.05 -10.28 -11.52
C GLY A 127 -21.41 -11.65 -11.69
N ASP A 128 -21.54 -12.21 -12.88
CA ASP A 128 -21.02 -13.54 -13.25
C ASP A 128 -19.48 -13.64 -13.22
N ASN A 129 -18.78 -12.51 -13.18
CA ASN A 129 -17.32 -12.49 -13.04
C ASN A 129 -16.86 -12.74 -11.59
N PHE A 130 -17.77 -12.74 -10.61
CA PHE A 130 -17.47 -13.08 -9.24
C PHE A 130 -17.56 -14.61 -9.03
N PRO A 131 -16.59 -15.24 -8.34
CA PRO A 131 -16.66 -16.67 -8.06
C PRO A 131 -17.91 -17.05 -7.27
N VAL A 132 -18.59 -18.12 -7.70
CA VAL A 132 -19.82 -18.65 -7.06
C VAL A 132 -19.61 -19.01 -5.57
N GLY A 133 -18.38 -19.40 -5.18
CA GLY A 133 -18.04 -19.69 -3.78
C GLY A 133 -17.81 -18.45 -2.90
N GLY A 134 -17.77 -17.26 -3.51
CA GLY A 134 -17.43 -16.01 -2.84
C GLY A 134 -15.96 -15.92 -2.42
N VAL A 135 -15.66 -14.97 -1.54
CA VAL A 135 -14.30 -14.79 -1.00
C VAL A 135 -13.98 -15.83 0.08
N GLY A 136 -12.69 -16.13 0.31
CA GLY A 136 -12.25 -16.92 1.47
C GLY A 136 -12.43 -18.44 1.37
N VAL A 137 -12.67 -19.00 0.18
CA VAL A 137 -12.82 -20.45 -0.04
C VAL A 137 -11.51 -21.24 0.14
N ASN A 138 -10.35 -20.57 0.00
CA ASN A 138 -9.01 -21.19 0.06
C ASN A 138 -8.18 -20.72 1.27
N TYR A 139 -8.83 -20.40 2.40
CA TYR A 139 -8.16 -19.87 3.60
C TYR A 139 -8.05 -20.91 4.72
#